data_AF-A0A8C6X7W8-F1
#
_entry.id   AF-A0A8C6X7W8-F1
#
_cell.length_a   1.000
_cell.length_b   1.000
_cell.length_c   1.000
_cell.angle_alpha   90.00
_cell.angle_beta   90.00
_cell.angle_gamma   90.00
#
_symmetry.space_group_name_H-M   'P 1'
#
loop_
_entity.id
_entity.type
_entity.pdbx_description
1 polymer ?
#
loop_
_entity_poly.entity_id
_entity_poly.type
_entity_poly.pdbx_seq_one_letter_code
_entity_poly.pdbx_strand_id
1 'polypeptide(L)'
;SSPLASDAWRLLMLHINRAFGHGTYLLLGQPKRCFSKRQLDFLTTPFPSSFKCFTCDNVIDNFNCNRWAEDKWCPQNTQYCLTVHHFTSHGRSLSVTKQCATREECHFVGCHHHRETSHTECVSCCEGMICNVDVPTNHTNAVFAVLHAQRTSGGSRQTISISLLVMLIIVFRL
;
A
#
# COMPACT_ATOMS: atom_id res chain seq x y z
N SER A 1 31.00 59.99 10.10
CA SER A 1 30.04 58.92 10.43
C SER A 1 30.55 57.66 9.76
N SER A 2 31.31 56.88 10.51
CA SER A 2 32.39 56.03 10.00
C SER A 2 32.11 54.54 10.30
N PRO A 3 32.56 53.61 9.45
CA PRO A 3 32.19 52.20 9.49
C PRO A 3 33.24 51.39 10.27
N LEU A 4 32.93 50.97 11.50
CA LEU A 4 33.89 50.25 12.37
C LEU A 4 33.20 49.22 13.32
N ALA A 5 32.20 48.48 12.84
CA ALA A 5 31.45 47.52 13.67
C ALA A 5 31.41 46.07 13.11
N SER A 6 32.33 45.68 12.23
CA SER A 6 32.38 44.32 11.65
C SER A 6 33.53 43.43 12.14
N ASP A 7 34.53 43.99 12.83
CA ASP A 7 35.83 43.28 12.96
C ASP A 7 36.13 42.72 14.36
N ALA A 8 35.26 42.93 15.36
CA ALA A 8 35.44 42.38 16.71
C ALA A 8 34.94 40.92 16.88
N TRP A 9 34.02 40.46 16.04
CA TRP A 9 33.44 39.11 16.17
C TRP A 9 34.31 37.98 15.61
N ARG A 10 35.21 38.30 14.68
CA ARG A 10 36.10 37.29 14.06
C ARG A 10 37.24 36.85 14.99
N LEU A 11 37.63 37.66 15.98
CA LEU A 11 38.72 37.33 16.91
C LEU A 11 38.26 36.55 18.16
N LEU A 12 36.99 36.61 18.54
CA LEU A 12 36.46 35.83 19.67
C LEU A 12 36.28 34.33 19.32
N MET A 13 35.97 34.02 18.06
CA MET A 13 35.71 32.65 17.60
C MET A 13 36.97 31.77 17.42
N LEU A 14 38.16 32.38 17.39
CA LEU A 14 39.43 31.66 17.23
C LEU A 14 40.07 31.22 18.55
N HIS A 15 39.60 31.72 19.70
CA HIS A 15 40.11 31.32 21.01
C HIS A 15 39.24 30.29 21.77
N ILE A 16 38.01 30.04 21.35
CA ILE A 16 37.16 29.00 21.97
C ILE A 16 37.55 27.59 21.48
N ASN A 17 38.07 27.46 20.25
CA ASN A 17 38.38 26.16 19.63
C ASN A 17 39.73 25.54 20.05
N ARG A 18 40.41 26.05 21.08
CA ARG A 18 41.76 25.57 21.46
C ARG A 18 41.92 25.16 22.93
N ALA A 19 40.84 24.93 23.67
CA ALA A 19 40.93 24.71 25.12
C ALA A 19 40.33 23.42 25.70
N PHE A 20 39.70 22.52 24.92
CA PHE A 20 39.17 21.27 25.52
C PHE A 20 39.44 20.04 24.65
N GLY A 21 40.54 19.36 25.00
CA GLY A 21 40.87 18.01 24.55
C GLY A 21 40.15 16.92 25.34
N HIS A 22 40.12 15.74 24.73
CA HIS A 22 40.05 14.38 25.29
C HIS A 22 39.34 14.15 26.65
N GLY A 23 38.28 13.33 26.62
CA GLY A 23 37.90 12.46 27.75
C GLY A 23 36.40 12.37 28.02
N THR A 24 35.77 11.32 27.47
CA THR A 24 34.63 10.55 28.02
C THR A 24 33.55 11.28 28.84
N TYR A 25 32.29 11.30 28.37
CA TYR A 25 31.16 10.62 29.03
C TYR A 25 29.90 10.65 28.14
N LEU A 26 29.32 9.46 27.98
CA LEU A 26 27.89 9.16 27.75
C LEU A 26 27.22 9.58 26.43
N LEU A 27 27.16 8.58 25.54
CA LEU A 27 26.00 8.15 24.73
C LEU A 27 24.85 9.17 24.65
N LEU A 28 24.69 9.83 23.50
CA LEU A 28 23.39 10.14 22.87
C LEU A 28 23.66 10.88 21.56
N GLY A 29 23.75 10.13 20.47
CA GLY A 29 23.97 10.73 19.16
C GLY A 29 24.24 9.71 18.07
N GLN A 30 23.50 8.59 18.06
CA GLN A 30 23.49 7.74 16.88
C GLN A 30 22.91 8.58 15.71
N PRO A 31 23.55 8.60 14.53
CA PRO A 31 22.90 9.14 13.35
C PRO A 31 21.60 8.35 13.16
N LYS A 32 20.48 9.06 13.02
CA LYS A 32 19.19 8.45 12.70
C LYS A 32 19.39 7.71 11.37
N ARG A 33 19.64 6.40 11.45
CA ARG A 33 19.62 5.52 10.29
C ARG A 33 18.23 5.70 9.68
N CYS A 34 18.14 5.95 8.37
CA CYS A 34 16.87 5.76 7.67
C CYS A 34 16.47 4.31 7.92
N PHE A 35 15.53 4.12 8.83
CA PHE A 35 14.96 2.81 9.09
C PHE A 35 14.31 2.38 7.78
N SER A 36 14.67 1.21 7.29
CA SER A 36 14.00 0.61 6.12
C SER A 36 12.49 0.63 6.37
N LYS A 37 11.70 1.13 5.41
CA LYS A 37 10.23 1.18 5.48
C LYS A 37 9.62 -0.15 5.96
N ARG A 38 10.20 -1.27 5.51
CA ARG A 38 9.83 -2.65 5.93
C ARG A 38 9.96 -2.94 7.43
N GLN A 39 10.87 -2.26 8.12
CA GLN A 39 11.10 -2.47 9.55
C GLN A 39 10.16 -1.61 10.42
N LEU A 40 9.63 -0.50 9.86
CA LEU A 40 8.64 0.35 10.53
C LEU A 40 7.22 -0.23 10.39
N ASP A 41 6.93 -0.89 9.27
CA ASP A 41 5.64 -1.55 9.02
C ASP A 41 5.33 -2.62 10.10
N PHE A 42 6.32 -3.44 10.49
CA PHE A 42 6.14 -4.47 11.53
C PHE A 42 5.84 -3.90 12.93
N LEU A 43 6.28 -2.66 13.21
CA LEU A 43 6.04 -1.99 14.50
C LEU A 43 4.76 -1.12 14.48
N THR A 44 4.10 -0.96 13.33
CA THR A 44 2.93 -0.07 13.14
C THR A 44 1.65 -0.80 12.72
N THR A 45 1.76 -2.05 12.26
CA THR A 45 0.61 -2.93 11.99
C THR A 45 0.12 -3.60 13.28
N PRO A 46 -1.20 -3.65 13.54
CA PRO A 46 -1.73 -4.27 14.76
C PRO A 46 -1.57 -5.79 14.80
N PHE A 47 -1.43 -6.46 13.64
CA PHE A 47 -1.23 -7.90 13.54
C PHE A 47 -0.56 -8.29 12.21
N PRO A 48 0.09 -9.48 12.10
CA PRO A 48 0.69 -9.94 10.86
C PRO A 48 -0.33 -10.01 9.72
N SER A 49 0.03 -9.52 8.53
CA SER A 49 -0.85 -9.46 7.35
C SER A 49 -2.10 -8.57 7.56
N SER A 50 -2.08 -7.64 8.51
CA SER A 50 -3.12 -6.62 8.59
C SER A 50 -3.16 -5.77 7.33
N PHE A 51 -4.36 -5.41 6.91
CA PHE A 51 -4.62 -4.57 5.75
C PHE A 51 -5.67 -3.53 6.13
N LYS A 52 -5.92 -2.61 5.21
CA LYS A 52 -6.93 -1.56 5.30
C LYS A 52 -7.72 -1.58 4.02
N CYS A 53 -8.96 -1.13 4.11
CA CYS A 53 -9.83 -0.84 2.98
C CYS A 53 -10.31 0.59 3.13
N PHE A 54 -10.80 1.20 2.05
CA PHE A 54 -11.73 2.30 2.24
C PHE A 54 -12.97 1.77 2.95
N THR A 55 -13.44 2.49 3.97
CA THR A 55 -14.65 2.15 4.71
C THR A 55 -15.57 3.36 4.81
N CYS A 56 -16.81 3.20 4.36
CA CYS A 56 -17.86 4.21 4.40
C CYS A 56 -19.22 3.52 4.31
N ASP A 57 -20.26 4.13 4.85
CA ASP A 57 -21.62 3.58 4.82
C ASP A 57 -22.58 4.56 4.16
N ASN A 58 -23.23 4.09 3.08
CA ASN A 58 -24.29 4.80 2.36
C ASN A 58 -23.94 6.26 2.01
N VAL A 59 -22.72 6.50 1.52
CA VAL A 59 -22.27 7.84 1.12
C VAL A 59 -22.61 8.11 -0.34
N ILE A 60 -22.79 9.38 -0.70
CA ILE A 60 -23.36 9.77 -2.00
C ILE A 60 -22.54 9.34 -3.23
N ASP A 61 -21.22 9.27 -3.11
CA ASP A 61 -20.34 8.88 -4.20
C ASP A 61 -18.99 8.32 -3.71
N ASN A 62 -18.24 7.76 -4.67
CA ASN A 62 -16.92 7.17 -4.42
C ASN A 62 -15.89 8.19 -3.91
N PHE A 63 -15.97 9.43 -4.40
CA PHE A 63 -15.00 10.47 -4.07
C PHE A 63 -15.10 10.84 -2.59
N ASN A 64 -16.31 11.09 -2.09
CA ASN A 64 -16.58 11.40 -0.70
C ASN A 64 -16.21 10.22 0.21
N CYS A 65 -16.49 8.98 -0.21
CA CYS A 65 -16.04 7.79 0.51
C CYS A 65 -14.52 7.80 0.69
N ASN A 66 -13.76 7.91 -0.40
CA ASN A 66 -12.31 7.84 -0.36
C ASN A 66 -11.68 9.04 0.35
N ARG A 67 -12.31 10.22 0.26
CA ARG A 67 -11.82 11.47 0.86
C ARG A 67 -11.93 11.48 2.38
N TRP A 68 -13.01 10.91 2.93
CA TRP A 68 -13.34 10.98 4.35
C TRP A 68 -13.25 9.65 5.09
N ALA A 69 -12.85 8.58 4.40
CA ALA A 69 -12.59 7.29 5.04
C ALA A 69 -11.57 7.44 6.16
N GLU A 70 -11.87 6.82 7.30
CA GLU A 70 -10.96 6.75 8.43
C GLU A 70 -9.73 5.90 8.09
N ASP A 71 -8.55 6.32 8.58
CA ASP A 71 -7.32 5.54 8.43
C ASP A 71 -7.22 4.43 9.49
N LYS A 72 -8.12 3.45 9.42
CA LYS A 72 -8.20 2.32 10.37
C LYS A 72 -7.88 0.98 9.74
N TRP A 73 -7.25 0.11 10.52
CA TRP A 73 -6.97 -1.28 10.14
C TRP A 73 -8.25 -2.12 10.12
N CYS A 74 -8.32 -3.06 9.18
CA CYS A 74 -9.39 -4.05 9.14
C CYS A 74 -9.32 -5.00 10.35
N PRO A 75 -10.45 -5.55 10.81
CA PRO A 75 -10.46 -6.53 11.90
C PRO A 75 -9.87 -7.87 11.45
N GLN A 76 -9.34 -8.65 12.41
CA GLN A 76 -8.58 -9.89 12.16
C GLN A 76 -9.36 -10.99 11.41
N ASN A 77 -10.69 -10.97 11.48
CA ASN A 77 -11.56 -11.96 10.85
C ASN A 77 -11.92 -11.63 9.40
N THR A 78 -11.41 -10.54 8.85
CA THR A 78 -11.64 -10.13 7.45
C THR A 78 -10.41 -10.36 6.60
N GLN A 79 -10.60 -10.55 5.29
CA GLN A 79 -9.51 -10.78 4.34
C GLN A 79 -9.68 -9.96 3.04
N TYR A 80 -10.83 -9.34 2.84
CA TYR A 80 -11.19 -8.66 1.59
C TYR A 80 -11.70 -7.25 1.85
N CYS A 81 -11.66 -6.44 0.81
CA CYS A 81 -12.39 -5.18 0.76
C CYS A 81 -13.63 -5.38 -0.11
N LEU A 82 -14.80 -5.14 0.47
CA LEU A 82 -16.10 -5.18 -0.20
C LEU A 82 -16.51 -3.77 -0.60
N THR A 83 -17.17 -3.65 -1.75
CA THR A 83 -17.78 -2.41 -2.23
C THR A 83 -19.15 -2.71 -2.82
N VAL A 84 -20.16 -2.00 -2.32
CA VAL A 84 -21.51 -1.94 -2.88
C VAL A 84 -21.71 -0.57 -3.49
N HIS A 85 -22.19 -0.53 -4.73
CA HIS A 85 -22.49 0.71 -5.43
C HIS A 85 -23.91 0.65 -5.98
N HIS A 86 -24.75 1.58 -5.53
CA HIS A 86 -26.07 1.80 -6.09
C HIS A 86 -26.02 3.00 -7.02
N PHE A 87 -26.54 2.85 -8.22
CA PHE A 87 -26.56 3.92 -9.21
C PHE A 87 -27.78 3.84 -10.10
N THR A 88 -28.16 4.97 -10.66
CA THR A 88 -29.25 5.06 -11.64
C THR A 88 -28.88 4.38 -12.96
N SER A 89 -29.86 4.07 -13.80
CA SER A 89 -29.63 3.59 -15.18
C SER A 89 -28.71 4.48 -16.03
N HIS A 90 -28.59 5.77 -15.70
CA HIS A 90 -27.71 6.73 -16.39
C HIS A 90 -26.29 6.80 -15.80
N GLY A 91 -25.95 5.94 -14.84
CA GLY A 91 -24.62 5.88 -14.22
C GLY A 91 -24.40 6.86 -13.06
N ARG A 92 -25.40 7.67 -12.69
CA ARG A 92 -25.30 8.56 -11.52
C ARG A 92 -25.35 7.74 -10.23
N SER A 93 -24.33 7.87 -9.38
CA SER A 93 -24.29 7.26 -8.04
C SER A 93 -25.47 7.73 -7.18
N LEU A 94 -26.05 6.77 -6.46
CA LEU A 94 -27.07 6.97 -5.43
C LEU A 94 -26.45 6.77 -4.05
N SER A 95 -25.67 5.69 -3.89
CA SER A 95 -24.91 5.42 -2.68
C SER A 95 -23.73 4.50 -2.95
N VAL A 96 -22.72 4.60 -2.09
CA VAL A 96 -21.55 3.75 -2.03
C VAL A 96 -21.36 3.31 -0.59
N THR A 97 -21.20 2.00 -0.40
CA THR A 97 -20.79 1.41 0.88
C THR A 97 -19.51 0.62 0.64
N LYS A 98 -18.51 0.84 1.48
CA LYS A 98 -17.25 0.11 1.45
C LYS A 98 -16.93 -0.40 2.84
N GLN A 99 -16.44 -1.63 2.95
CA GLN A 99 -16.07 -2.21 4.24
C GLN A 99 -15.02 -3.31 4.09
N CYS A 100 -14.35 -3.63 5.19
CA CYS A 100 -13.60 -4.88 5.29
C CYS A 100 -14.60 -6.03 5.36
N ALA A 101 -14.29 -7.15 4.71
CA ALA A 101 -15.22 -8.26 4.55
C ALA A 101 -14.54 -9.63 4.71
N THR A 102 -15.34 -10.62 5.11
CA THR A 102 -14.97 -12.04 5.09
C THR A 102 -15.20 -12.65 3.72
N ARG A 103 -14.74 -13.88 3.53
CA ARG A 103 -14.98 -14.64 2.28
C ARG A 103 -16.46 -14.87 2.00
N GLU A 104 -17.23 -15.15 3.05
CA GLU A 104 -18.65 -15.48 2.98
C GLU A 104 -19.48 -14.27 2.51
N GLU A 105 -19.13 -13.08 3.00
CA GLU A 105 -19.74 -11.82 2.57
C GLU A 105 -19.45 -11.50 1.09
N CYS A 106 -18.29 -11.93 0.59
CA CYS A 106 -17.88 -11.77 -0.81
C CYS A 106 -18.43 -12.84 -1.77
N HIS A 107 -19.31 -13.74 -1.31
CA HIS A 107 -19.87 -14.79 -2.16
C HIS A 107 -20.84 -14.25 -3.23
N PHE A 108 -21.51 -13.13 -2.94
CA PHE A 108 -22.52 -12.53 -3.81
C PHE A 108 -22.01 -11.27 -4.53
N VAL A 109 -20.95 -11.44 -5.33
CA VAL A 109 -20.49 -10.39 -6.27
C VAL A 109 -21.31 -10.41 -7.56
N GLY A 110 -21.38 -9.26 -8.23
CA GLY A 110 -22.12 -9.09 -9.48
C GLY A 110 -23.01 -7.86 -9.45
N CYS A 111 -23.84 -7.69 -10.47
CA CYS A 111 -24.82 -6.61 -10.54
C CYS A 111 -26.25 -7.13 -10.60
N HIS A 112 -27.15 -6.44 -9.92
CA HIS A 112 -28.58 -6.68 -9.97
C HIS A 112 -29.32 -5.39 -10.33
N HIS A 113 -30.20 -5.49 -11.32
CA HIS A 113 -30.98 -4.34 -11.79
C HIS A 113 -32.41 -4.40 -11.22
N HIS A 114 -32.76 -3.40 -10.42
CA HIS A 114 -34.09 -3.25 -9.84
C HIS A 114 -35.00 -2.47 -10.79
N ARG A 115 -35.81 -3.21 -11.56
CA ARG A 115 -36.68 -2.64 -12.62
C ARG A 115 -37.72 -1.65 -12.08
N GLU A 116 -38.24 -1.88 -10.87
CA GLU A 116 -39.30 -1.06 -10.27
C GLU A 116 -38.82 0.36 -9.94
N THR A 117 -37.55 0.52 -9.58
CA THR A 117 -36.96 1.76 -9.09
C THR A 117 -35.88 2.31 -10.04
N SER A 118 -35.64 1.63 -11.16
CA SER A 118 -34.67 2.02 -12.20
C SER A 118 -33.24 2.27 -11.69
N HIS A 119 -32.85 1.57 -10.63
CA HIS A 119 -31.48 1.58 -10.11
C HIS A 119 -30.83 0.20 -10.21
N THR A 120 -29.51 0.21 -10.21
CA THR A 120 -28.66 -0.97 -10.29
C THR A 120 -27.81 -1.01 -9.03
N GLU A 121 -27.75 -2.17 -8.41
CA GLU A 121 -26.80 -2.50 -7.36
C GLU A 121 -25.68 -3.31 -7.98
N CYS A 122 -24.43 -2.92 -7.75
CA CYS A 122 -23.27 -3.74 -8.09
C CYS A 122 -22.41 -3.97 -6.85
N VAL A 123 -21.94 -5.21 -6.68
CA VAL A 123 -21.11 -5.66 -5.56
C VAL A 123 -19.80 -6.24 -6.11
N SER A 124 -18.67 -5.76 -5.56
CA SER A 124 -17.34 -6.28 -5.86
C SER A 124 -16.55 -6.54 -4.59
N CYS A 125 -15.66 -7.52 -4.63
CA CYS A 125 -14.66 -7.73 -3.59
C CYS A 125 -13.26 -7.80 -4.18
N CYS A 126 -12.27 -7.32 -3.42
CA CYS A 126 -10.87 -7.44 -3.80
C CYS A 126 -10.00 -7.84 -2.60
N GLU A 127 -8.86 -8.47 -2.88
CA GLU A 127 -7.84 -8.77 -1.87
C GLU A 127 -6.68 -7.78 -1.99
N GLY A 128 -6.27 -7.20 -0.85
CA GLY A 128 -5.08 -6.36 -0.76
C GLY A 128 -5.26 -5.07 0.03
N MET A 129 -4.14 -4.38 0.22
CA MET A 129 -4.05 -3.10 0.91
C MET A 129 -4.75 -1.99 0.10
N ILE A 130 -5.88 -1.47 0.59
CA ILE A 130 -6.65 -0.37 -0.02
C ILE A 130 -6.97 -0.69 -1.50
N CYS A 131 -7.38 -1.93 -1.78
CA CYS A 131 -7.64 -2.37 -3.16
C CYS A 131 -8.95 -1.82 -3.74
N ASN A 132 -9.91 -1.45 -2.87
CA ASN A 132 -11.24 -1.00 -3.25
C ASN A 132 -11.30 0.51 -3.54
N VAL A 133 -10.36 1.02 -4.33
CA VAL A 133 -10.29 2.46 -4.68
C VAL A 133 -11.48 2.86 -5.55
N ASP A 134 -11.83 2.00 -6.52
CA ASP A 134 -12.91 2.21 -7.48
C ASP A 134 -14.22 1.54 -7.02
N VAL A 135 -15.32 1.93 -7.68
CA VAL A 135 -16.64 1.31 -7.49
C VAL A 135 -17.01 0.45 -8.69
N PRO A 136 -17.72 -0.68 -8.49
CA PRO A 136 -18.23 -1.47 -9.58
C PRO A 136 -19.39 -0.74 -10.26
N THR A 137 -19.46 -0.83 -11.58
CA THR A 137 -20.45 -0.14 -12.42
C THR A 137 -21.08 -1.07 -13.45
N ASN A 138 -20.54 -2.27 -13.63
CA ASN A 138 -21.06 -3.28 -14.54
C ASN A 138 -20.62 -4.70 -14.09
N HIS A 139 -21.07 -5.72 -14.81
CA HIS A 139 -20.71 -7.11 -14.49
C HIS A 139 -19.23 -7.45 -14.69
N THR A 140 -18.46 -6.62 -15.42
CA THR A 140 -17.03 -6.88 -15.68
C THR A 140 -16.14 -6.45 -14.52
N ASN A 141 -16.54 -5.44 -13.76
CA ASN A 141 -15.81 -4.97 -12.58
C ASN A 141 -16.52 -5.32 -11.25
N ALA A 142 -17.78 -5.73 -11.28
CA ALA A 142 -18.49 -6.35 -10.15
C ALA A 142 -18.08 -7.82 -9.95
N VAL A 143 -16.81 -8.04 -9.61
CA VAL A 143 -16.20 -9.38 -9.51
C VAL A 143 -15.51 -9.57 -8.16
N PHE A 144 -15.13 -10.82 -7.86
CA PHE A 144 -14.27 -11.14 -6.74
C PHE A 144 -12.81 -11.25 -7.22
N ALA A 145 -12.05 -10.18 -7.08
CA ALA A 145 -10.66 -10.07 -7.52
C ALA A 145 -9.67 -10.47 -6.42
N VAL A 146 -9.24 -11.73 -6.45
CA VAL A 146 -8.25 -12.29 -5.53
C VAL A 146 -6.86 -12.16 -6.18
N LEU A 147 -5.93 -11.48 -5.51
CA LEU A 147 -4.53 -11.49 -5.94
C LEU A 147 -3.96 -12.89 -5.69
N HIS A 148 -3.93 -13.72 -6.74
CA HIS A 148 -3.09 -14.90 -6.69
C HIS A 148 -1.66 -14.42 -6.56
N ALA A 149 -1.08 -14.59 -5.37
CA ALA A 149 0.35 -14.50 -5.23
C ALA A 149 0.94 -15.55 -6.17
N GLN A 150 1.35 -15.13 -7.37
CA GLN A 150 2.46 -15.76 -8.08
C GLN A 150 3.69 -15.58 -7.19
N ARG A 151 3.76 -16.34 -6.09
CA ARG A 151 5.03 -16.79 -5.52
C ARG A 151 5.62 -17.82 -6.49
N THR A 152 5.79 -17.46 -7.76
CA THR A 152 6.92 -18.02 -8.49
C THR A 152 8.11 -17.30 -7.90
N SER A 153 8.70 -17.92 -6.86
CA SER A 153 10.10 -17.72 -6.57
C SER A 153 10.82 -17.89 -7.91
N GLY A 154 11.18 -16.77 -8.53
CA GLY A 154 12.10 -16.71 -9.65
C GLY A 154 13.50 -17.08 -9.18
N GLY A 155 13.64 -18.24 -8.52
CA GLY A 155 14.87 -18.99 -8.58
C GLY A 155 14.97 -19.42 -10.03
N SER A 156 15.65 -18.60 -10.82
CA SER A 156 16.15 -18.98 -12.14
C SER A 156 16.98 -20.25 -11.94
N ARG A 157 16.32 -21.41 -12.04
CA ARG A 157 16.99 -22.66 -12.33
C ARG A 157 17.51 -22.45 -13.73
N GLN A 158 18.78 -22.08 -13.84
CA GLN A 158 19.51 -22.10 -15.08
C GLN A 158 19.37 -23.52 -15.62
N THR A 159 18.40 -23.72 -16.52
CA THR A 159 18.32 -24.92 -17.32
C THR A 159 19.50 -24.81 -18.28
N ILE A 160 20.62 -25.40 -17.88
CA ILE A 160 21.75 -25.60 -18.78
C ILE A 160 21.17 -26.30 -20.00
N SER A 161 21.14 -25.60 -21.12
CA SER A 161 20.60 -26.12 -22.37
C SER A 161 21.33 -27.42 -22.70
N ILE A 162 20.60 -28.53 -22.72
CA ILE A 162 21.14 -29.87 -23.03
C ILE A 162 21.87 -29.83 -24.38
N SER A 163 21.44 -28.95 -25.29
CA SER A 163 22.10 -28.70 -26.57
C SER A 163 23.56 -28.23 -26.44
N LEU A 164 23.91 -27.43 -25.42
CA LEU A 164 25.29 -26.98 -25.18
C LEU A 164 26.17 -28.11 -24.62
N LEU A 165 25.61 -28.96 -23.75
CA LEU A 165 26.29 -30.14 -23.23
C LEU A 165 26.58 -31.16 -24.34
N VAL A 166 25.61 -31.39 -25.23
CA VAL A 166 25.78 -32.32 -26.37
C VAL A 166 26.83 -31.78 -27.36
N MET A 167 26.81 -30.47 -27.66
CA MET A 167 27.81 -29.87 -28.56
C MET A 167 29.23 -29.94 -27.98
N LEU A 168 29.41 -29.71 -26.68
CA LEU A 168 30.72 -29.87 -26.02
C LEU A 168 31.22 -31.30 -26.10
N ILE A 169 30.36 -32.30 -25.85
CA ILE A 169 30.77 -33.71 -25.94
C ILE A 169 31.20 -34.08 -27.37
N ILE A 170 30.52 -33.56 -28.40
CA ILE A 170 30.87 -33.82 -29.80
C ILE A 170 32.22 -33.17 -30.16
N VAL A 171 32.46 -31.94 -29.73
CA VAL A 171 33.73 -31.23 -30.00
C VAL A 171 34.91 -31.87 -29.28
N PHE A 172 34.73 -32.35 -28.04
CA PHE A 172 35.80 -33.01 -27.27
C PHE A 172 36.02 -34.49 -27.63
N ARG A 173 35.20 -35.07 -28.52
CA ARG A 173 35.33 -36.45 -29.02
C ARG A 173 35.94 -36.54 -30.42
N LEU A 174 36.37 -35.42 -31.01
CA LEU A 174 37.12 -35.32 -32.26
C LEU A 174 38.62 -35.11 -31.99
#